data_AF-E5D2C9-F1
#
_entry.id   AF-E5D2C9-F1
#
_cell.length_a   1.000
_cell.length_b   1.000
_cell.length_c   1.000
_cell.angle_alpha   90.00
_cell.angle_beta   90.00
_cell.angle_gamma   90.00
#
_symmetry.space_group_name_H-M   'P 1'
#
loop_
_entity.id
_entity.type
_entity.pdbx_description
1 polymer ?
#
loop_
_entity_poly.entity_id
_entity_poly.type
_entity_poly.pdbx_seq_one_letter_code
_entity_poly.pdbx_strand_id
1 'polypeptide(L)'
;FRVFAKTDNSVYTKSYSTNGEFICPSSGKPCSCGVSKVHNGESSAGGVICGEHRPVSYNEIDGSFYKEKELIFPPELVFRNALPLKLHGFGGVRWYRPLKLKHLLNLKSLNPGAKLLVGNTEVGIELNFKNAQYPTLICVTHVPELNVLNIKDDGIEIGSSVRLSRLQEVLTKVIAEREIHETSSCRAISDQLKWFAGKQVKNVASVGGNICTASPISDLNPLWMAARAEFHIVDSNGNIRTVHAKDFFLGYRKVDLAQGEVLLSIFLPWSRHLEFVKEFKQSHRREDDIALVNAGMRVYLKEVG
;
A
#
# COMPACT_ATOMS: atom_id res chain seq x y z
N PHE A 1 -15.58 14.99 6.27
CA PHE A 1 -14.38 15.55 5.63
C PHE A 1 -14.80 16.60 4.59
N ARG A 2 -14.85 17.88 4.99
CA ARG A 2 -15.06 19.03 4.10
C ARG A 2 -13.84 19.95 4.20
N VAL A 3 -12.67 19.48 3.78
CA VAL A 3 -11.48 20.34 3.61
C VAL A 3 -10.55 19.74 2.56
N PHE A 4 -10.96 19.75 1.29
CA PHE A 4 -10.02 19.65 0.15
C PHE A 4 -10.61 20.40 -1.04
N ALA A 5 -10.56 21.73 -0.95
CA ALA A 5 -10.63 22.63 -2.09
C ALA A 5 -10.07 23.99 -1.66
N LYS A 6 -8.75 24.09 -1.54
CA LYS A 6 -8.05 25.35 -1.74
C LYS A 6 -7.20 25.20 -2.99
N THR A 7 -7.76 25.68 -4.09
CA THR A 7 -7.09 25.94 -5.36
C THR A 7 -6.17 27.13 -5.18
N ASP A 8 -4.93 26.88 -4.78
CA ASP A 8 -3.86 27.88 -4.88
C ASP A 8 -2.69 27.26 -5.65
N ASN A 9 -2.70 27.50 -6.97
CA ASN A 9 -1.68 27.04 -7.91
C ASN A 9 -0.52 28.03 -8.06
N SER A 10 -0.42 29.05 -7.19
CA SER A 10 0.60 30.12 -7.28
C SER A 10 2.05 29.62 -7.23
N VAL A 11 2.29 28.42 -6.71
CA VAL A 11 3.63 27.79 -6.68
C VAL A 11 4.09 27.33 -8.07
N TYR A 12 3.16 27.08 -9.01
CA TYR A 12 3.47 26.63 -10.37
C TYR A 12 3.52 27.76 -11.41
N THR A 13 3.04 28.96 -11.06
CA THR A 13 3.04 30.14 -11.93
C THR A 13 4.05 31.18 -11.42
N LYS A 14 5.32 30.80 -11.31
CA LYS A 14 6.39 31.81 -11.28
C LYS A 14 6.75 32.15 -12.72
N SER A 15 6.07 33.15 -13.27
CA SER A 15 6.44 33.78 -14.53
C SER A 15 7.79 34.49 -14.37
N TYR A 16 8.80 34.00 -15.07
CA TYR A 16 9.97 34.79 -15.40
C TYR A 16 9.63 35.65 -16.61
N SER A 17 9.73 36.96 -16.47
CA SER A 17 9.66 37.92 -17.56
C SER A 17 10.96 37.90 -18.36
N THR A 18 10.91 37.35 -19.57
CA THR A 18 11.90 37.61 -20.62
C THR A 18 11.18 37.75 -21.95
N ASN A 19 11.37 38.88 -22.61
CA ASN A 19 10.88 39.19 -23.96
C ASN A 19 11.11 38.01 -24.92
N GLY A 20 10.04 37.50 -25.53
CA GLY A 20 10.09 36.46 -26.59
C GLY A 20 8.78 35.69 -26.68
N GLU A 21 8.27 35.51 -27.90
CA GLU A 21 6.99 34.95 -28.33
C GLU A 21 6.32 33.87 -27.45
N PHE A 22 4.99 33.90 -27.35
CA PHE A 22 4.15 32.93 -26.62
C PHE A 22 4.30 31.51 -27.21
N ILE A 23 4.77 30.57 -26.39
CA ILE A 23 4.96 29.16 -26.75
C ILE A 23 3.72 28.36 -26.32
N CYS A 24 3.12 27.62 -27.26
CA CYS A 24 1.92 26.82 -27.01
C CYS A 24 2.22 25.62 -26.09
N PRO A 25 1.50 25.44 -24.96
CA PRO A 25 1.72 24.32 -24.03
C PRO A 25 1.50 22.93 -24.66
N SER A 26 0.69 22.83 -25.71
CA SER A 26 0.37 21.57 -26.38
C SER A 26 1.41 21.15 -27.42
N SER A 27 2.13 22.10 -28.03
CA SER A 27 3.06 21.82 -29.13
C SER A 27 4.52 22.19 -28.83
N GLY A 28 4.79 22.96 -27.77
CA GLY A 28 6.13 23.40 -27.40
C GLY A 28 6.80 24.34 -28.41
N LYS A 29 6.04 24.95 -29.33
CA LYS A 29 6.51 25.90 -30.36
C LYS A 29 5.75 27.24 -30.28
N PRO A 30 6.31 28.35 -30.80
CA PRO A 30 5.61 29.64 -30.86
C PRO A 30 4.27 29.51 -31.61
N CYS A 31 3.17 29.96 -31.01
CA CYS A 31 1.85 30.05 -31.68
C CYS A 31 1.25 31.44 -31.49
N SER A 32 0.47 31.89 -32.48
CA SER A 32 -0.35 33.10 -32.43
C SER A 32 -1.69 32.90 -31.72
N CYS A 33 -1.91 31.73 -31.11
CA CYS A 33 -3.16 31.34 -30.49
C CYS A 33 -3.52 32.08 -29.18
N GLY A 34 -2.63 32.97 -28.71
CA GLY A 34 -2.84 33.81 -27.52
C GLY A 34 -3.04 35.31 -27.77
N VAL A 35 -3.20 35.77 -29.03
CA VAL A 35 -3.30 37.21 -29.32
C VAL A 35 -4.73 37.61 -29.70
N SER A 36 -5.59 37.86 -28.71
CA SER A 36 -6.87 38.55 -28.93
C SER A 36 -6.82 39.96 -28.33
N LYS A 37 -6.73 40.97 -29.20
CA LYS A 37 -6.92 42.39 -28.84
C LYS A 37 -8.40 42.62 -28.54
N VAL A 38 -8.67 43.14 -27.35
CA VAL A 38 -9.99 43.64 -26.93
C VAL A 38 -10.19 45.05 -27.50
N HIS A 39 -11.24 45.28 -28.28
CA HIS A 39 -11.79 46.61 -28.52
C HIS A 39 -13.33 46.57 -28.56
N ASN A 40 -13.92 47.50 -27.82
CA ASN A 40 -15.36 47.77 -27.65
C ASN A 40 -15.99 48.35 -28.93
N GLY A 41 -17.30 48.10 -29.10
CA GLY A 41 -18.25 49.07 -29.67
C GLY A 41 -18.79 48.79 -31.08
N GLU A 42 -20.07 48.41 -31.13
CA GLU A 42 -21.11 48.70 -32.15
C GLU A 42 -20.77 48.58 -33.65
N SER A 43 -21.37 47.59 -34.33
CA SER A 43 -22.36 47.82 -35.41
C SER A 43 -22.75 46.52 -36.13
N SER A 44 -23.97 46.60 -36.65
CA SER A 44 -24.83 45.65 -37.38
C SER A 44 -24.25 44.79 -38.51
N ALA A 45 -24.93 43.63 -38.65
CA ALA A 45 -25.27 42.89 -39.86
C ALA A 45 -24.32 41.77 -40.37
N GLY A 46 -24.89 40.56 -40.45
CA GLY A 46 -24.34 39.45 -41.25
C GLY A 46 -24.32 38.11 -40.50
N GLY A 47 -25.48 37.55 -40.18
CA GLY A 47 -25.57 36.22 -39.57
C GLY A 47 -25.09 35.13 -40.51
N VAL A 48 -23.98 34.47 -40.15
CA VAL A 48 -23.60 33.16 -40.66
C VAL A 48 -23.48 32.23 -39.46
N ILE A 49 -24.41 31.29 -39.39
CA ILE A 49 -24.50 30.24 -38.38
C ILE A 49 -23.28 29.33 -38.49
N CYS A 50 -22.49 29.23 -37.42
CA CYS A 50 -21.43 28.23 -37.31
C CYS A 50 -21.36 27.66 -35.88
N GLY A 51 -21.96 26.48 -35.71
CA GLY A 51 -21.55 25.46 -34.74
C GLY A 51 -21.89 25.68 -33.27
N GLU A 52 -23.08 25.22 -32.85
CA GLU A 52 -23.34 24.83 -31.46
C GLU A 52 -22.18 23.96 -30.95
N HIS A 53 -21.41 24.45 -29.98
CA HIS A 53 -20.48 23.62 -29.24
C HIS A 53 -21.30 22.70 -28.34
N ARG A 54 -21.67 21.52 -28.86
CA ARG A 54 -22.19 20.44 -28.03
C ARG A 54 -21.13 20.08 -26.97
N PRO A 55 -21.48 20.02 -25.68
CA PRO A 55 -20.61 19.43 -24.69
C PRO A 55 -20.29 18.01 -25.14
N VAL A 56 -19.02 17.69 -25.35
CA VAL A 56 -18.61 16.31 -25.58
C VAL A 56 -18.87 15.57 -24.28
N SER A 57 -19.88 14.69 -24.31
CA SER A 57 -20.24 13.79 -23.21
C SER A 57 -18.98 13.12 -22.67
N TYR A 58 -18.69 13.35 -21.39
CA TYR A 58 -17.66 12.61 -20.67
C TYR A 58 -18.11 11.15 -20.69
N ASN A 59 -17.39 10.29 -21.41
CA ASN A 59 -17.71 8.87 -21.45
C ASN A 59 -17.82 8.35 -20.01
N GLU A 60 -18.99 7.82 -19.65
CA GLU A 60 -19.17 6.96 -18.50
C GLU A 60 -18.41 5.66 -18.76
N ILE A 61 -17.11 5.67 -18.46
CA ILE A 61 -16.32 4.45 -18.44
C ILE A 61 -16.62 3.78 -17.10
N ASP A 62 -17.70 3.00 -17.08
CA ASP A 62 -17.82 1.90 -16.11
C ASP A 62 -16.66 0.94 -16.40
N GLY A 63 -15.74 0.78 -15.44
CA GLY A 63 -14.45 0.08 -15.61
C GLY A 63 -14.55 -1.44 -15.88
N SER A 64 -15.64 -1.87 -16.50
CA SER A 64 -16.01 -3.24 -16.85
C SER A 64 -15.69 -3.60 -18.31
N PHE A 65 -15.41 -2.63 -19.21
CA PHE A 65 -15.11 -2.88 -20.62
C PHE A 65 -13.79 -2.22 -21.09
N TYR A 66 -12.76 -3.05 -21.29
CA TYR A 66 -11.52 -2.65 -21.96
C TYR A 66 -11.80 -2.34 -23.44
N LYS A 67 -11.83 -1.04 -23.79
CA LYS A 67 -11.90 -0.58 -25.19
C LYS A 67 -10.49 -0.18 -25.66
N GLU A 68 -10.25 -0.23 -26.97
CA GLU A 68 -9.01 0.15 -27.69
C GLU A 68 -8.53 1.61 -27.48
N LYS A 69 -9.07 2.34 -26.50
CA LYS A 69 -8.81 3.76 -26.22
C LYS A 69 -8.17 4.05 -24.86
N GLU A 70 -7.66 3.02 -24.16
CA GLU A 70 -6.87 3.26 -22.94
C GLU A 70 -5.48 3.79 -23.27
N LEU A 71 -4.89 4.52 -22.31
CA LEU A 71 -3.50 4.95 -22.42
C LEU A 71 -2.59 3.71 -22.42
N ILE A 72 -1.70 3.63 -23.42
CA ILE A 72 -0.68 2.59 -23.42
C ILE A 72 0.26 2.77 -22.22
N PHE A 73 0.75 1.65 -21.67
CA PHE A 73 1.82 1.70 -20.68
C PHE A 73 3.09 2.22 -21.36
N PRO A 74 3.81 3.22 -20.78
CA PRO A 74 4.99 3.81 -21.42
C PRO A 74 6.06 2.75 -21.78
N PRO A 75 6.43 2.58 -23.07
CA PRO A 75 7.37 1.55 -23.49
C PRO A 75 8.72 1.64 -22.79
N GLU A 76 9.20 2.85 -22.47
CA GLU A 76 10.47 3.09 -21.78
C GLU A 76 10.49 2.49 -20.36
N LEU A 77 9.33 2.35 -19.72
CA LEU A 77 9.21 1.77 -18.38
C LEU A 77 9.17 0.23 -18.41
N VAL A 78 8.76 -0.39 -19.53
CA VAL A 78 8.71 -1.85 -19.67
C VAL A 78 10.12 -2.45 -19.58
N PHE A 79 11.09 -1.80 -20.22
CA PHE A 79 12.48 -2.28 -20.28
C PHE A 79 13.35 -1.74 -19.13
N ARG A 80 12.78 -0.96 -18.21
CA ARG A 80 13.54 -0.32 -17.15
C ARG A 80 13.84 -1.29 -16.01
N ASN A 81 15.11 -1.65 -15.88
CA ASN A 81 15.58 -2.39 -14.71
C ASN A 81 15.49 -1.56 -13.43
N ALA A 82 15.09 -2.19 -12.33
CA ALA A 82 15.14 -1.58 -11.02
C ALA A 82 16.60 -1.34 -10.61
N LEU A 83 16.90 -0.13 -10.11
CA LEU A 83 18.22 0.24 -9.61
C LEU A 83 18.17 0.50 -8.09
N PRO A 84 19.21 0.15 -7.32
CA PRO A 84 19.28 0.61 -5.94
C PRO A 84 19.32 2.14 -5.92
N LEU A 85 18.59 2.77 -5.00
CA LEU A 85 18.51 4.24 -4.90
C LEU A 85 18.96 4.72 -3.52
N LYS A 86 19.61 5.88 -3.51
CA LYS A 86 19.91 6.68 -2.33
C LYS A 86 19.53 8.12 -2.64
N LEU A 87 18.55 8.67 -1.92
CA LEU A 87 18.05 10.02 -2.08
C LEU A 87 18.25 10.80 -0.79
N HIS A 88 18.42 12.11 -0.92
CA HIS A 88 18.45 13.05 0.21
C HIS A 88 17.24 13.98 0.10
N GLY A 89 16.52 14.14 1.19
CA GLY A 89 15.39 15.05 1.33
C GLY A 89 15.72 16.26 2.18
N PHE A 90 14.76 17.18 2.28
CA PHE A 90 14.84 18.32 3.20
C PHE A 90 15.07 17.86 4.65
N GLY A 91 15.75 18.70 5.44
CA GLY A 91 16.07 18.37 6.83
C GLY A 91 17.07 17.23 7.00
N GLY A 92 17.83 16.88 5.95
CA GLY A 92 18.85 15.83 6.01
C GLY A 92 18.31 14.40 6.00
N VAL A 93 17.02 14.21 5.69
CA VAL A 93 16.41 12.87 5.61
C VAL A 93 17.09 12.06 4.50
N ARG A 94 17.50 10.85 4.82
CA ARG A 94 18.09 9.91 3.86
C ARG A 94 17.08 8.82 3.53
N TRP A 95 16.87 8.57 2.24
CA TRP A 95 15.96 7.52 1.76
C TRP A 95 16.71 6.51 0.90
N TYR A 96 16.60 5.23 1.25
CA TYR A 96 17.28 4.13 0.57
C TYR A 96 16.27 3.16 -0.04
N ARG A 97 16.57 2.63 -1.23
CA ARG A 97 15.86 1.50 -1.83
C ARG A 97 16.86 0.38 -2.16
N PRO A 98 17.10 -0.57 -1.25
CA PRO A 98 17.85 -1.78 -1.59
C PRO A 98 17.04 -2.68 -2.52
N LEU A 99 17.74 -3.49 -3.32
CA LEU A 99 17.16 -4.53 -4.18
C LEU A 99 17.51 -5.96 -3.74
N LYS A 100 18.32 -6.10 -2.68
CA LYS A 100 18.81 -7.39 -2.16
C LYS A 100 18.63 -7.40 -0.65
N LEU A 101 18.25 -8.54 -0.08
CA LEU A 101 18.08 -8.69 1.36
C LEU A 101 19.37 -8.33 2.11
N LYS A 102 20.54 -8.81 1.66
CA LYS A 102 21.84 -8.46 2.25
C LYS A 102 22.08 -6.95 2.37
N HIS A 103 21.68 -6.16 1.36
CA HIS A 103 21.84 -4.70 1.42
C HIS A 103 20.88 -4.05 2.42
N LEU A 104 19.64 -4.56 2.53
CA LEU A 104 18.70 -4.14 3.56
C LEU A 104 19.27 -4.41 4.97
N LEU A 105 19.75 -5.63 5.22
CA LEU A 105 20.30 -6.02 6.51
C LEU A 105 21.51 -5.17 6.89
N ASN A 106 22.43 -4.93 5.95
CA ASN A 106 23.56 -4.02 6.17
C ASN A 106 23.09 -2.59 6.49
N LEU A 107 22.11 -2.04 5.75
CA LEU A 107 21.57 -0.71 6.01
C LEU A 107 20.92 -0.61 7.39
N LYS A 108 20.19 -1.65 7.80
CA LYS A 108 19.51 -1.72 9.10
C LYS A 108 20.51 -1.87 10.25
N SER A 109 21.58 -2.62 10.05
CA SER A 109 22.70 -2.72 11.01
C SER A 109 23.43 -1.39 11.18
N LEU A 110 23.73 -0.68 10.08
CA LEU A 110 24.41 0.62 10.10
C LEU A 110 23.52 1.74 10.62
N ASN A 111 22.20 1.61 10.48
CA ASN A 111 21.23 2.62 10.91
C ASN A 111 20.12 1.94 11.72
N PRO A 112 20.37 1.58 12.98
CA PRO A 112 19.40 0.82 13.76
C PRO A 112 18.06 1.53 13.96
N GLY A 113 18.08 2.86 14.07
CA GLY A 113 16.88 3.71 14.13
C GLY A 113 16.18 3.93 12.79
N ALA A 114 16.67 3.35 11.68
CA ALA A 114 16.03 3.48 10.38
C ALA A 114 14.64 2.85 10.37
N LYS A 115 13.66 3.60 9.85
CA LYS A 115 12.29 3.13 9.69
C LYS A 115 12.14 2.44 8.34
N LEU A 116 11.62 1.22 8.35
CA LEU A 116 11.31 0.49 7.12
C LEU A 116 10.00 0.98 6.52
N LEU A 117 9.97 1.09 5.20
CA LEU A 117 8.84 1.58 4.42
C LEU A 117 8.40 0.59 3.35
N VAL A 118 7.09 0.42 3.24
CA VAL A 118 6.46 -0.36 2.17
C VAL A 118 5.34 0.45 1.51
N GLY A 119 4.26 0.73 2.25
CA GLY A 119 3.11 1.52 1.77
C GLY A 119 2.99 2.93 2.33
N ASN A 120 3.80 3.27 3.35
CA ASN A 120 3.77 4.54 4.08
C ASN A 120 2.43 4.88 4.76
N THR A 121 1.50 3.92 4.89
CA THR A 121 0.15 4.16 5.44
C THR A 121 0.13 4.41 6.94
N GLU A 122 1.13 3.93 7.69
CA GLU A 122 1.33 4.30 9.10
C GLU A 122 2.40 5.38 9.25
N VAL A 123 3.58 5.19 8.65
CA VAL A 123 4.71 6.12 8.82
C VAL A 123 4.36 7.53 8.34
N GLY A 124 3.60 7.67 7.26
CA GLY A 124 3.09 8.98 6.82
C GLY A 124 2.20 9.66 7.86
N ILE A 125 1.40 8.90 8.62
CA ILE A 125 0.58 9.43 9.72
C ILE A 125 1.47 9.83 10.89
N GLU A 126 2.46 9.02 11.25
CA GLU A 126 3.43 9.34 12.30
C GLU A 126 4.18 10.65 12.03
N LEU A 127 4.64 10.84 10.79
CA LEU A 127 5.35 12.05 10.37
C LEU A 127 4.43 13.29 10.35
N ASN A 128 3.24 13.18 9.75
CA ASN A 128 2.36 14.34 9.52
C ASN A 128 1.55 14.76 10.76
N PHE A 129 1.19 13.82 11.63
CA PHE A 129 0.23 14.06 12.71
C PHE A 129 0.76 13.74 14.11
N LYS A 130 1.88 13.02 14.24
CA LYS A 130 2.46 12.65 15.54
C LYS A 130 3.83 13.27 15.78
N ASN A 131 4.28 14.20 14.91
CA ASN A 131 5.59 14.85 14.96
C ASN A 131 6.76 13.86 15.05
N ALA A 132 6.60 12.63 14.54
CA ALA A 132 7.68 11.67 14.52
C ALA A 132 8.79 12.14 13.56
N GLN A 133 10.04 11.85 13.91
CA GLN A 133 11.19 12.20 13.07
C GLN A 133 12.00 10.95 12.74
N TYR A 134 12.09 10.64 11.45
CA TYR A 134 12.85 9.50 10.95
C TYR A 134 13.94 10.01 10.00
N PRO A 135 15.18 10.23 10.48
CA PRO A 135 16.26 10.76 9.64
C PRO A 135 16.72 9.75 8.58
N THR A 136 16.34 8.47 8.71
CA THR A 136 16.67 7.44 7.72
C THR A 136 15.48 6.53 7.48
N LEU A 137 15.13 6.42 6.20
CA LEU A 137 14.01 5.65 5.68
C LEU A 137 14.53 4.60 4.70
N ILE A 138 14.07 3.37 4.81
CA ILE A 138 14.49 2.28 3.92
C ILE A 138 13.26 1.66 3.27
N CYS A 139 13.07 1.88 1.98
CA CYS A 139 12.00 1.30 1.18
C CYS A 139 12.34 -0.13 0.77
N VAL A 140 11.63 -1.10 1.33
CA VAL A 140 11.93 -2.53 1.19
C VAL A 140 11.08 -3.23 0.13
N THR A 141 10.30 -2.45 -0.63
CA THR A 141 9.33 -2.92 -1.63
C THR A 141 9.95 -3.75 -2.76
N HIS A 142 11.24 -3.56 -3.06
CA HIS A 142 11.95 -4.23 -4.15
C HIS A 142 12.89 -5.35 -3.68
N VAL A 143 12.82 -5.75 -2.41
CA VAL A 143 13.58 -6.90 -1.89
C VAL A 143 12.74 -8.17 -2.18
N PRO A 144 13.19 -9.07 -3.09
CA PRO A 144 12.37 -10.21 -3.53
C PRO A 144 11.93 -11.13 -2.39
N GLU A 145 12.82 -11.39 -1.43
CA GLU A 145 12.58 -12.29 -0.30
C GLU A 145 11.42 -11.81 0.59
N LEU A 146 11.20 -10.49 0.68
CA LEU A 146 10.09 -9.92 1.43
C LEU A 146 8.76 -9.90 0.65
N ASN A 147 8.78 -10.24 -0.64
CA ASN A 147 7.59 -10.27 -1.51
C ASN A 147 7.19 -11.70 -1.92
N VAL A 148 7.81 -12.71 -1.31
CA VAL A 148 7.44 -14.12 -1.51
C VAL A 148 5.98 -14.32 -1.12
N LEU A 149 5.25 -15.12 -1.90
CA LEU A 149 3.89 -15.54 -1.55
C LEU A 149 3.69 -16.96 -2.11
N ASN A 150 4.08 -17.95 -1.31
CA ASN A 150 4.19 -19.34 -1.76
C ASN A 150 3.20 -20.21 -0.98
N ILE A 151 2.38 -20.95 -1.72
CA ILE A 151 1.51 -21.99 -1.17
C ILE A 151 2.36 -23.24 -1.01
N LYS A 152 2.42 -23.78 0.20
CA LYS A 152 3.14 -25.01 0.57
C LYS A 152 2.15 -26.11 0.94
N ASP A 153 2.66 -27.33 1.14
CA ASP A 153 1.85 -28.46 1.55
C ASP A 153 1.28 -28.29 2.97
N ASP A 154 1.99 -27.57 3.84
CA ASP A 154 1.69 -27.38 5.26
C ASP A 154 1.13 -25.98 5.63
N GLY A 155 1.23 -25.00 4.73
CA GLY A 155 0.70 -23.66 4.93
C GLY A 155 0.97 -22.69 3.79
N ILE A 156 0.89 -21.39 4.08
CA ILE A 156 1.26 -20.30 3.16
C ILE A 156 2.43 -19.53 3.75
N GLU A 157 3.49 -19.37 2.95
CA GLU A 157 4.58 -18.44 3.23
C GLU A 157 4.25 -17.06 2.66
N ILE A 158 4.19 -16.04 3.51
CA ILE A 158 3.79 -14.68 3.16
C ILE A 158 4.92 -13.71 3.52
N GLY A 159 5.58 -13.15 2.52
CA GLY A 159 6.62 -12.14 2.71
C GLY A 159 6.08 -10.86 3.35
N SER A 160 6.88 -10.22 4.20
CA SER A 160 6.43 -9.07 4.99
C SER A 160 6.11 -7.81 4.18
N SER A 161 6.60 -7.70 2.95
CA SER A 161 6.30 -6.62 1.99
C SER A 161 5.09 -6.92 1.09
N VAL A 162 4.51 -8.12 1.15
CA VAL A 162 3.30 -8.48 0.39
C VAL A 162 2.17 -7.49 0.73
N ARG A 163 1.48 -7.00 -0.30
CA ARG A 163 0.38 -6.05 -0.17
C ARG A 163 -0.88 -6.75 0.32
N LEU A 164 -1.69 -6.05 1.12
CA LEU A 164 -2.94 -6.62 1.63
C LEU A 164 -3.91 -7.00 0.51
N SER A 165 -3.96 -6.24 -0.59
CA SER A 165 -4.75 -6.60 -1.77
C SER A 165 -4.28 -7.91 -2.40
N ARG A 166 -2.96 -8.06 -2.57
CA ARG A 166 -2.36 -9.28 -3.14
C ARG A 166 -2.58 -10.49 -2.23
N LEU A 167 -2.47 -10.31 -0.92
CA LEU A 167 -2.83 -11.35 0.05
C LEU A 167 -4.30 -11.75 -0.11
N GLN A 168 -5.22 -10.78 -0.19
CA GLN A 168 -6.65 -11.02 -0.35
C GLN A 168 -6.97 -11.83 -1.62
N GLU A 169 -6.32 -11.52 -2.75
CA GLU A 169 -6.46 -12.29 -4.00
C GLU A 169 -6.03 -13.75 -3.81
N VAL A 170 -4.86 -14.00 -3.22
CA VAL A 170 -4.34 -15.36 -3.04
C VAL A 170 -5.18 -16.16 -2.05
N LEU A 171 -5.60 -15.55 -0.94
CA LEU A 171 -6.51 -16.20 0.01
C LEU A 171 -7.82 -16.59 -0.67
N THR A 172 -8.39 -15.72 -1.50
CA THR A 172 -9.63 -16.02 -2.25
C THR A 172 -9.45 -17.24 -3.16
N LYS A 173 -8.32 -17.32 -3.86
CA LYS A 173 -7.98 -18.48 -4.71
C LYS A 173 -7.84 -19.76 -3.87
N VAL A 174 -7.05 -19.72 -2.80
CA VAL A 174 -6.82 -20.87 -1.91
C VAL A 174 -8.12 -21.39 -1.30
N ILE A 175 -9.02 -20.48 -0.87
CA ILE A 175 -10.33 -20.84 -0.31
C ILE A 175 -11.22 -21.57 -1.33
N ALA A 176 -11.09 -21.24 -2.62
CA ALA A 176 -11.87 -21.88 -3.68
C ALA A 176 -11.31 -23.24 -4.12
N GLU A 177 -9.99 -23.44 -4.01
CA GLU A 177 -9.29 -24.61 -4.55
C GLU A 177 -9.01 -25.71 -3.52
N ARG A 178 -8.92 -25.37 -2.22
CA ARG A 178 -8.60 -26.32 -1.15
C ARG A 178 -9.83 -26.76 -0.38
N GLU A 179 -9.66 -27.86 0.36
CA GLU A 179 -10.71 -28.41 1.21
C GLU A 179 -11.17 -27.41 2.27
N ILE A 180 -12.47 -27.44 2.58
CA ILE A 180 -13.10 -26.45 3.45
C ILE A 180 -12.46 -26.44 4.85
N HIS A 181 -12.06 -27.60 5.35
CA HIS A 181 -11.47 -27.74 6.69
C HIS A 181 -10.04 -27.18 6.76
N GLU A 182 -9.29 -27.16 5.66
CA GLU A 182 -7.91 -26.64 5.62
C GLU A 182 -7.85 -25.11 5.67
N THR A 183 -8.89 -24.44 5.17
CA THR A 183 -8.87 -23.01 4.85
C THR A 183 -9.57 -22.13 5.89
N SER A 184 -9.87 -22.63 7.09
CA SER A 184 -10.61 -21.85 8.10
C SER A 184 -9.90 -20.55 8.49
N SER A 185 -8.58 -20.59 8.73
CA SER A 185 -7.78 -19.38 9.00
C SER A 185 -7.75 -18.42 7.80
N CYS A 186 -7.64 -18.94 6.58
CA CYS A 186 -7.65 -18.14 5.36
C CYS A 186 -8.98 -17.39 5.18
N ARG A 187 -10.11 -18.06 5.45
CA ARG A 187 -11.44 -17.46 5.39
C ARG A 187 -11.59 -16.33 6.40
N ALA A 188 -11.19 -16.55 7.65
CA ALA A 188 -11.27 -15.51 8.68
C ALA A 188 -10.45 -14.27 8.32
N ILE A 189 -9.21 -14.44 7.82
CA ILE A 189 -8.37 -13.32 7.37
C ILE A 189 -8.97 -12.63 6.14
N SER A 190 -9.46 -13.39 5.17
CA SER A 190 -10.09 -12.84 3.96
C SER A 190 -11.34 -12.03 4.29
N ASP A 191 -12.19 -12.54 5.19
CA ASP A 191 -13.41 -11.87 5.64
C ASP A 191 -13.07 -10.58 6.40
N GLN A 192 -12.04 -10.59 7.25
CA GLN A 192 -11.57 -9.39 7.94
C GLN A 192 -11.05 -8.32 6.95
N LEU A 193 -10.36 -8.74 5.88
CA LEU A 193 -9.86 -7.84 4.84
C LEU A 193 -10.97 -7.18 3.99
N LYS A 194 -12.19 -7.73 3.99
CA LYS A 194 -13.35 -7.07 3.35
C LYS A 194 -13.71 -5.76 4.05
N TRP A 195 -13.60 -5.74 5.37
CA TRP A 195 -13.89 -4.56 6.22
C TRP A 195 -12.66 -3.70 6.52
N PHE A 196 -11.49 -4.09 6.01
CA PHE A 196 -10.22 -3.41 6.23
C PHE A 196 -9.99 -2.33 5.18
N ALA A 197 -10.22 -1.07 5.57
CA ALA A 197 -9.90 0.13 4.80
C ALA A 197 -10.42 0.16 3.35
N GLY A 198 -10.17 1.26 2.64
CA GLY A 198 -10.38 1.33 1.19
C GLY A 198 -9.37 0.52 0.36
N LYS A 199 -9.73 0.23 -0.90
CA LYS A 199 -8.84 -0.46 -1.89
C LYS A 199 -7.50 0.26 -2.06
N GLN A 200 -7.50 1.58 -2.00
CA GLN A 200 -6.33 2.45 -2.11
C GLN A 200 -5.30 2.14 -1.02
N VAL A 201 -5.77 1.98 0.22
CA VAL A 201 -4.92 1.61 1.36
C VAL A 201 -4.42 0.18 1.19
N LYS A 202 -5.31 -0.77 0.88
CA LYS A 202 -4.94 -2.19 0.71
C LYS A 202 -3.93 -2.45 -0.41
N ASN A 203 -3.95 -1.64 -1.46
CA ASN A 203 -3.02 -1.76 -2.59
C ASN A 203 -1.58 -1.40 -2.23
N VAL A 204 -1.35 -0.66 -1.14
CA VAL A 204 -0.01 -0.23 -0.73
C VAL A 204 0.37 -0.70 0.68
N ALA A 205 -0.58 -0.86 1.59
CA ALA A 205 -0.33 -1.41 2.93
C ALA A 205 0.23 -2.83 2.81
N SER A 206 1.24 -3.14 3.63
CA SER A 206 1.86 -4.46 3.65
C SER A 206 1.51 -5.26 4.90
N VAL A 207 1.55 -6.58 4.78
CA VAL A 207 1.29 -7.52 5.88
C VAL A 207 2.23 -7.24 7.06
N GLY A 208 3.54 -7.19 6.79
CA GLY A 208 4.53 -6.90 7.83
C GLY A 208 4.43 -5.49 8.39
N GLY A 209 4.00 -4.52 7.59
CA GLY A 209 3.73 -3.17 8.07
C GLY A 209 2.59 -3.14 9.09
N ASN A 210 1.50 -3.87 8.82
CA ASN A 210 0.38 -4.00 9.76
C ASN A 210 0.80 -4.73 11.05
N ILE A 211 1.55 -5.82 10.95
CA ILE A 211 2.06 -6.59 12.09
C ILE A 211 3.01 -5.74 12.95
N CYS A 212 4.10 -5.22 12.36
CA CYS A 212 5.14 -4.50 13.09
C CYS A 212 4.69 -3.14 13.64
N THR A 213 3.60 -2.56 13.11
CA THR A 213 2.99 -1.36 13.71
C THR A 213 2.43 -1.68 15.10
N ALA A 214 2.01 -2.93 15.34
CA ALA A 214 1.46 -3.40 16.62
C ALA A 214 0.42 -2.44 17.21
N SER A 215 -0.47 -1.95 16.34
CA SER A 215 -1.59 -1.13 16.78
C SER A 215 -2.51 -1.99 17.66
N PRO A 216 -2.93 -1.52 18.85
CA PRO A 216 -3.86 -2.26 19.71
C PRO A 216 -5.22 -2.57 19.07
N ILE A 217 -5.57 -1.79 18.06
CA ILE A 217 -6.80 -1.88 17.27
C ILE A 217 -6.54 -2.49 15.88
N SER A 218 -5.42 -3.20 15.70
CA SER A 218 -5.17 -3.91 14.44
C SER A 218 -6.21 -5.02 14.26
N ASP A 219 -6.88 -5.03 13.12
CA ASP A 219 -7.86 -6.06 12.77
C ASP A 219 -7.24 -7.43 12.48
N LEU A 220 -5.99 -7.48 12.01
CA LEU A 220 -5.35 -8.74 11.58
C LEU A 220 -4.49 -9.38 12.67
N ASN A 221 -3.91 -8.60 13.59
CA ASN A 221 -3.03 -9.14 14.63
C ASN A 221 -3.70 -10.22 15.50
N PRO A 222 -4.96 -10.03 15.97
CA PRO A 222 -5.68 -11.10 16.68
C PRO A 222 -5.83 -12.39 15.87
N LEU A 223 -6.01 -12.28 14.55
CA LEU A 223 -6.16 -13.44 13.67
C LEU A 223 -4.84 -14.18 13.47
N TRP A 224 -3.71 -13.47 13.32
CA TRP A 224 -2.40 -14.12 13.25
C TRP A 224 -2.11 -14.93 14.52
N MET A 225 -2.44 -14.37 15.69
CA MET A 225 -2.32 -15.06 16.98
C MET A 225 -3.24 -16.28 17.07
N ALA A 226 -4.53 -16.10 16.73
CA ALA A 226 -5.51 -17.19 16.79
C ALA A 226 -5.16 -18.34 15.82
N ALA A 227 -4.70 -18.01 14.62
CA ALA A 227 -4.33 -18.96 13.56
C ALA A 227 -3.01 -19.69 13.83
N ARG A 228 -2.31 -19.38 14.94
CA ARG A 228 -0.98 -19.92 15.28
C ARG A 228 0.06 -19.64 14.19
N ALA A 229 -0.03 -18.45 13.57
CA ALA A 229 0.96 -18.05 12.59
C ALA A 229 2.35 -17.98 13.23
N GLU A 230 3.36 -18.26 12.43
CA GLU A 230 4.76 -18.15 12.80
C GLU A 230 5.39 -17.00 12.04
N PHE A 231 6.19 -16.19 12.73
CA PHE A 231 6.88 -15.06 12.18
C PHE A 231 8.36 -15.40 12.05
N HIS A 232 8.87 -15.38 10.83
CA HIS A 232 10.28 -15.56 10.55
C HIS A 232 10.97 -14.21 10.56
N ILE A 233 11.96 -14.08 11.44
CA ILE A 233 12.69 -12.85 11.70
C ILE A 233 14.14 -13.11 11.31
N VAL A 234 14.71 -12.21 10.51
CA VAL A 234 16.09 -12.30 10.04
C VAL A 234 16.96 -11.24 10.71
N ASP A 235 18.13 -11.64 11.19
CA ASP A 235 19.12 -10.74 11.79
C ASP A 235 20.07 -10.13 10.73
N SER A 236 20.99 -9.26 11.16
CA SER A 236 21.96 -8.64 10.26
C SER A 236 22.96 -9.61 9.61
N ASN A 237 23.16 -10.79 10.21
CA ASN A 237 24.05 -11.83 9.71
C ASN A 237 23.34 -12.79 8.74
N GLY A 238 22.01 -12.68 8.62
CA GLY A 238 21.18 -13.56 7.80
C GLY A 238 20.66 -14.79 8.53
N ASN A 239 20.85 -14.89 9.85
CA ASN A 239 20.25 -15.96 10.64
C ASN A 239 18.75 -15.72 10.78
N ILE A 240 17.97 -16.80 10.68
CA ILE A 240 16.51 -16.74 10.82
C ILE A 240 16.11 -17.39 12.13
N ARG A 241 15.32 -16.67 12.92
CA ARG A 241 14.60 -17.23 14.07
C ARG A 241 13.10 -17.19 13.82
N THR A 242 12.39 -18.12 14.44
CA THR A 242 10.93 -18.23 14.35
C THR A 242 10.31 -17.84 15.68
N VAL A 243 9.26 -17.02 15.63
CA VAL A 243 8.48 -16.59 16.80
C VAL A 243 7.01 -16.85 16.53
N HIS A 244 6.29 -17.46 17.47
CA HIS A 244 4.85 -17.58 17.34
C HIS A 244 4.18 -16.20 17.45
N ALA A 245 3.16 -15.95 16.63
CA ALA A 245 2.47 -14.66 16.60
C ALA A 245 1.97 -14.19 17.99
N LYS A 246 1.57 -15.13 18.86
CA LYS A 246 1.12 -14.84 20.23
C LYS A 246 2.21 -14.24 21.14
N ASP A 247 3.48 -14.57 20.87
CA ASP A 247 4.63 -14.17 21.69
C ASP A 247 5.34 -12.93 21.11
N PHE A 248 4.97 -12.53 19.89
CA PHE A 248 5.60 -11.41 19.17
C PHE A 248 5.17 -10.03 19.68
N PHE A 249 3.97 -9.89 20.23
CA PHE A 249 3.43 -8.62 20.69
C PHE A 249 3.70 -8.43 22.19
N LEU A 250 4.69 -7.59 22.52
CA LEU A 250 5.19 -7.41 23.90
C LEU A 250 4.46 -6.32 24.68
N GLY A 251 3.62 -5.52 24.01
CA GLY A 251 2.88 -4.43 24.61
C GLY A 251 2.43 -3.39 23.59
N TYR A 252 1.97 -2.23 24.08
CA TYR A 252 1.46 -1.14 23.24
C TYR A 252 2.52 -0.71 22.22
N ARG A 253 2.27 -0.98 20.92
CA ARG A 253 3.19 -0.68 19.80
C ARG A 253 4.61 -1.23 20.00
N LYS A 254 4.76 -2.30 20.78
CA LYS A 254 6.05 -2.95 21.08
C LYS A 254 6.01 -4.39 20.58
N VAL A 255 7.00 -4.76 19.78
CA VAL A 255 7.14 -6.10 19.19
C VAL A 255 8.47 -6.73 19.56
N ASP A 256 8.54 -8.05 19.46
CA ASP A 256 9.75 -8.84 19.66
C ASP A 256 10.66 -8.78 18.41
N LEU A 257 11.19 -7.59 18.13
CA LEU A 257 12.25 -7.37 17.15
C LEU A 257 13.43 -6.72 17.84
N ALA A 258 14.57 -7.41 17.87
CA ALA A 258 15.82 -6.87 18.34
C ALA A 258 16.39 -5.85 17.35
N GLN A 259 17.39 -5.12 17.82
CA GLN A 259 18.09 -4.13 17.00
C GLN A 259 18.77 -4.80 15.81
N GLY A 260 18.50 -4.31 14.60
CA GLY A 260 19.07 -4.90 13.37
C GLY A 260 18.17 -5.96 12.72
N GLU A 261 17.17 -6.49 13.44
CA GLU A 261 16.27 -7.50 12.92
C GLU A 261 15.20 -6.92 11.99
N VAL A 262 14.71 -7.78 11.10
CA VAL A 262 13.63 -7.51 10.16
C VAL A 262 12.66 -8.69 10.14
N LEU A 263 11.36 -8.41 10.20
CA LEU A 263 10.35 -9.42 9.89
C LEU A 263 10.47 -9.80 8.41
N LEU A 264 10.93 -11.02 8.15
CA LEU A 264 11.14 -11.55 6.80
C LEU A 264 9.80 -11.98 6.19
N SER A 265 9.11 -12.85 6.90
CA SER A 265 7.89 -13.49 6.40
C SER A 265 7.03 -14.03 7.54
N ILE A 266 5.82 -14.43 7.17
CA ILE A 266 4.78 -14.99 8.02
C ILE A 266 4.44 -16.35 7.42
N PHE A 267 4.56 -17.40 8.21
CA PHE A 267 4.03 -18.71 7.88
C PHE A 267 2.65 -18.89 8.51
N LEU A 268 1.63 -19.09 7.66
CA LEU A 268 0.26 -19.34 8.06
C LEU A 268 -0.04 -20.84 7.84
N PRO A 269 -0.13 -21.67 8.90
CA PRO A 269 -0.38 -23.09 8.75
C PRO A 269 -1.81 -23.36 8.26
N TRP A 270 -2.00 -24.49 7.55
CA TRP A 270 -3.34 -24.99 7.27
C TRP A 270 -4.09 -25.33 8.56
N SER A 271 -5.42 -25.17 8.51
CA SER A 271 -6.28 -25.55 9.64
C SER A 271 -6.47 -27.06 9.64
N ARG A 272 -6.44 -27.68 10.82
CA ARG A 272 -6.64 -29.14 10.94
C ARG A 272 -8.12 -29.50 10.76
N HIS A 273 -8.41 -30.76 10.52
CA HIS A 273 -9.79 -31.25 10.63
C HIS A 273 -10.37 -30.91 12.01
N LEU A 274 -11.62 -30.41 12.04
CA LEU A 274 -12.31 -29.94 13.26
C LEU A 274 -11.65 -28.73 13.95
N GLU A 275 -10.80 -28.00 13.23
CA GLU A 275 -10.25 -26.72 13.66
C GLU A 275 -10.98 -25.57 12.95
N PHE A 276 -11.51 -24.64 13.73
CA PHE A 276 -12.27 -23.50 13.24
C PHE A 276 -11.67 -22.20 13.75
N VAL A 277 -11.52 -21.23 12.85
CA VAL A 277 -11.09 -19.86 13.12
C VAL A 277 -12.17 -18.90 12.65
N LYS A 278 -12.51 -17.92 13.48
CA LYS A 278 -13.49 -16.89 13.16
C LYS A 278 -13.04 -15.50 13.59
N GLU A 279 -13.31 -14.54 12.72
CA GLU A 279 -13.06 -13.11 12.86
C GLU A 279 -14.31 -12.37 13.38
N PHE A 280 -14.08 -11.34 14.18
CA PHE A 280 -15.10 -10.42 14.66
C PHE A 280 -14.57 -9.00 14.65
N LYS A 281 -15.38 -8.04 14.19
CA LYS A 281 -15.09 -6.61 14.24
C LYS A 281 -16.36 -5.84 14.51
N GLN A 282 -16.30 -4.92 15.48
CA GLN A 282 -17.32 -3.91 15.73
C GLN A 282 -16.70 -2.53 15.58
N SER A 283 -17.37 -1.66 14.82
CA SER A 283 -16.98 -0.26 14.55
C SER A 283 -18.23 0.61 14.41
N HIS A 284 -18.06 1.93 14.27
CA HIS A 284 -19.20 2.85 14.06
C HIS A 284 -19.77 2.74 12.64
N ARG A 285 -18.92 2.40 11.67
CA ARG A 285 -19.31 2.08 10.29
C ARG A 285 -18.81 0.70 9.90
N ARG A 286 -19.51 0.06 8.96
CA ARG A 286 -19.19 -1.30 8.51
C ARG A 286 -17.84 -1.37 7.76
N GLU A 287 -17.51 -0.34 7.00
CA GLU A 287 -16.32 -0.28 6.14
C GLU A 287 -15.48 0.96 6.47
N ASP A 288 -14.17 0.88 6.19
CA ASP A 288 -13.19 1.97 6.33
C ASP A 288 -13.23 2.69 7.68
N ASP A 289 -13.38 1.92 8.76
CA ASP A 289 -13.45 2.42 10.12
C ASP A 289 -12.53 1.66 11.06
N ILE A 290 -12.13 2.35 12.12
CA ILE A 290 -11.32 1.81 13.19
C ILE A 290 -12.20 0.93 14.08
N ALA A 291 -11.69 -0.25 14.46
CA ALA A 291 -12.39 -1.13 15.38
C ALA A 291 -12.54 -0.49 16.78
N LEU A 292 -13.74 -0.55 17.33
CA LEU A 292 -14.00 -0.36 18.76
C LEU A 292 -13.54 -1.60 19.53
N VAL A 293 -13.92 -2.77 19.03
CA VAL A 293 -13.49 -4.09 19.50
C VAL A 293 -13.34 -5.00 18.28
N ASN A 294 -12.29 -5.82 18.27
CA ASN A 294 -12.13 -6.90 17.31
C ASN A 294 -11.61 -8.16 18.03
N ALA A 295 -11.79 -9.32 17.40
CA ALA A 295 -11.33 -10.59 17.93
C ALA A 295 -11.03 -11.59 16.81
N GLY A 296 -10.01 -12.40 17.03
CA GLY A 296 -9.79 -13.64 16.31
C GLY A 296 -9.97 -14.79 17.30
N MET A 297 -10.86 -15.72 17.01
CA MET A 297 -11.14 -16.87 17.88
C MET A 297 -10.78 -18.16 17.14
N ARG A 298 -10.13 -19.09 17.82
CA ARG A 298 -9.86 -20.44 17.31
C ARG A 298 -10.35 -21.49 18.28
N VAL A 299 -11.02 -22.52 17.76
CA VAL A 299 -11.40 -23.72 18.50
C VAL A 299 -10.93 -24.96 17.73
N TYR A 300 -10.50 -25.98 18.46
CA TYR A 300 -10.20 -27.30 17.91
C TYR A 300 -11.01 -28.32 18.69
N LEU A 301 -11.89 -29.05 18.00
CA LEU A 301 -12.72 -30.08 18.62
C LEU A 301 -12.02 -31.43 18.51
N LYS A 302 -12.08 -32.20 19.59
CA LYS A 302 -11.62 -33.58 19.62
C LYS A 302 -12.82 -34.50 19.45
N GLU A 303 -12.75 -35.42 18.51
CA GLU A 303 -13.72 -36.52 18.45
C GLU A 303 -13.50 -37.44 19.65
N VAL A 304 -14.57 -37.67 20.41
CA VAL A 304 -14.63 -38.70 21.43
C VAL A 304 -15.59 -39.76 20.88
N GLY A 305 -15.03 -40.91 20.54
CA GLY A 305 -15.80 -42.09 20.10
C GLY A 305 -16.59 -42.73 21.22
#